data_AF-A0A3A5VEY1-F1
#
_entry.id   AF-A0A3A5VEY1-F1
#
_cell.length_a   1.000
_cell.length_b   1.000
_cell.length_c   1.000
_cell.angle_alpha   90.00
_cell.angle_beta   90.00
_cell.angle_gamma   90.00
#
_symmetry.space_group_name_H-M   'P 1'
#
loop_
_entity.id
_entity.type
_entity.pdbx_description
1 polymer ?
#
loop_
_entity_poly.entity_id
_entity_poly.type
_entity_poly.pdbx_seq_one_letter_code
_entity_poly.pdbx_strand_id
1 'polypeptide(L)' 'MIGQDDIAALVDEYDRLKLRIGMTASHSALDICDGAIEEGFPTVAYCKEGRHKTYANYFKTH' A
#
# COMPACT_ATOMS: atom_id res chain seq x y z
N MET A 1 4.68 -22.22 7.15
CA MET A 1 4.05 -21.06 7.83
C MET A 1 5.13 -20.01 7.96
N ILE A 2 4.86 -18.76 7.62
CA ILE A 2 5.87 -17.70 7.74
C ILE A 2 5.96 -17.33 9.23
N GLY A 3 7.16 -17.40 9.80
CA GLY A 3 7.40 -17.05 11.20
C GLY A 3 7.53 -15.54 11.42
N GLN A 4 7.35 -15.09 12.66
CA GLN A 4 7.56 -13.69 13.00
C GLN A 4 9.03 -13.27 12.79
N ASP A 5 9.98 -14.13 13.14
CA ASP A 5 11.41 -13.87 12.98
C ASP A 5 11.81 -13.71 11.51
N ASP A 6 11.20 -14.51 10.62
CA ASP A 6 11.41 -14.41 9.17
C ASP A 6 10.95 -13.03 8.65
N ILE A 7 9.82 -12.54 9.14
CA ILE A 7 9.27 -11.22 8.76
C ILE A 7 10.15 -10.10 9.31
N ALA A 8 10.57 -10.20 10.58
CA ALA A 8 11.38 -9.18 11.22
C ALA A 8 12.73 -9.01 10.53
N ALA A 9 13.41 -10.11 10.19
CA ALA A 9 14.67 -10.09 9.45
C ALA A 9 14.52 -9.38 8.10
N LEU A 10 13.44 -9.68 7.36
CA LEU A 10 13.14 -9.03 6.07
C LEU A 10 12.89 -7.52 6.21
N VAL A 11 12.16 -7.11 7.23
CA VAL A 11 11.84 -5.69 7.49
C VAL A 11 13.09 -4.89 7.89
N ASP A 12 14.03 -5.51 8.61
CA ASP A 12 15.28 -4.85 9.01
C ASP A 12 16.19 -4.51 7.83
N GLU A 13 16.06 -5.21 6.70
CA GLU A 13 16.80 -4.93 5.46
C GLU A 13 16.21 -3.74 4.66
N TYR A 14 15.01 -3.25 5.01
CA TYR A 14 14.34 -2.20 4.25
C TYR A 14 14.89 -0.81 4.56
N ASP A 15 15.01 0.02 3.52
CA ASP A 15 15.27 1.45 3.68
C ASP A 15 14.04 2.13 4.31
N ARG A 16 14.16 2.49 5.59
CA ARG A 16 13.09 3.09 6.38
C ARG A 16 12.58 4.41 5.80
N LEU A 17 13.41 5.12 5.02
CA LEU A 17 13.01 6.37 4.36
C LEU A 17 12.23 6.14 3.05
N LYS A 18 12.14 4.90 2.58
CA LYS A 18 11.45 4.53 1.33
C LYS A 18 10.28 3.56 1.54
N LEU A 19 9.83 3.38 2.79
CA LEU A 19 8.70 2.53 3.10
C LEU A 19 7.42 3.03 2.42
N ARG A 20 6.61 2.07 1.96
CA ARG A 20 5.31 2.33 1.32
C ARG A 20 4.29 1.33 1.84
N ILE A 21 3.04 1.76 1.96
CA ILE A 21 1.93 0.87 2.30
C ILE A 21 1.39 0.25 1.01
N GLY A 22 1.66 -1.04 0.84
CA GLY A 22 1.27 -1.82 -0.33
C GLY A 22 0.02 -2.66 -0.07
N MET A 23 -0.90 -2.72 -1.03
CA MET A 23 -2.13 -3.47 -0.87
C MET A 23 -2.79 -3.95 -2.15
N THR A 24 -3.72 -4.90 -2.05
CA THR A 24 -4.56 -5.29 -3.19
C THR A 24 -5.71 -4.30 -3.37
N ALA A 25 -5.90 -3.77 -4.58
CA ALA A 25 -6.97 -2.83 -4.90
C ALA A 25 -8.32 -3.55 -4.97
N SER A 26 -8.89 -3.77 -3.78
CA SER A 26 -10.16 -4.47 -3.55
C SER A 26 -10.99 -3.73 -2.48
N HIS A 27 -11.83 -4.47 -1.74
CA HIS A 27 -12.86 -3.95 -0.84
C HIS A 27 -12.41 -2.81 0.09
N SER A 28 -11.28 -2.98 0.79
CA SER A 28 -10.81 -2.02 1.81
C SER A 28 -9.68 -1.11 1.32
N ALA A 29 -9.45 -1.04 0.01
CA ALA A 29 -8.28 -0.35 -0.54
C ALA A 29 -8.36 1.18 -0.58
N LEU A 30 -9.56 1.74 -0.54
CA LEU A 30 -9.72 3.19 -0.42
C LEU A 30 -9.36 3.64 0.99
N ASP A 31 -9.99 3.05 2.01
CA ASP A 31 -9.81 3.43 3.42
C ASP A 31 -8.35 3.30 3.89
N ILE A 32 -7.64 2.24 3.48
CA ILE A 32 -6.23 2.06 3.84
C ILE A 32 -5.35 3.09 3.13
N CYS A 33 -5.63 3.39 1.85
CA CYS A 33 -4.88 4.41 1.14
C CYS A 33 -5.10 5.80 1.75
N ASP A 34 -6.34 6.14 2.11
CA ASP A 34 -6.68 7.40 2.76
C ASP A 34 -5.95 7.54 4.10
N GLY A 35 -6.10 6.55 5.00
CA GLY A 35 -5.44 6.59 6.31
C GLY A 35 -3.91 6.61 6.19
N ALA A 36 -3.32 5.89 5.24
CA ALA A 36 -1.88 5.93 5.02
C ALA A 36 -1.40 7.30 4.51
N ILE A 37 -2.15 7.94 3.62
CA ILE A 37 -1.84 9.29 3.13
C ILE A 37 -1.97 10.32 4.26
N GLU A 38 -3.00 10.23 5.10
CA GLU A 38 -3.18 11.09 6.28
C GLU A 38 -1.99 11.00 7.26
N GLU A 39 -1.43 9.80 7.44
CA GLU A 39 -0.24 9.55 8.26
C GLU A 39 1.09 9.84 7.53
N GLY A 40 1.04 10.33 6.29
CA GLY A 40 2.22 10.73 5.51
C GLY A 40 2.97 9.59 4.82
N PHE A 41 2.39 8.40 4.73
CA PHE A 41 2.99 7.26 4.04
C PHE A 41 2.60 7.21 2.55
N PRO A 42 3.57 7.02 1.64
CA PRO A 42 3.24 6.72 0.24
C PRO A 42 2.54 5.36 0.12
N THR A 43 1.61 5.24 -0.83
CA THR A 43 0.79 4.03 -1.02
C THR A 43 1.00 3.40 -2.40
N VAL A 44 0.80 2.08 -2.50
CA VAL A 44 0.81 1.33 -3.77
C VAL A 44 -0.33 0.31 -3.78
N ALA A 45 -1.26 0.46 -4.72
CA ALA A 45 -2.37 -0.48 -4.91
C ALA A 45 -2.13 -1.39 -6.12
N TYR A 46 -2.17 -2.71 -5.90
CA TYR A 46 -2.00 -3.73 -6.93
C TYR A 46 -3.34 -4.27 -7.39
N CYS A 47 -3.58 -4.27 -8.71
CA CYS A 47 -4.78 -4.85 -9.29
C CYS A 47 -4.52 -5.39 -10.70
N LYS A 48 -5.47 -6.21 -11.19
CA LYS A 48 -5.50 -6.59 -12.59
C LYS A 48 -5.70 -5.35 -13.48
N GLU A 49 -5.19 -5.43 -14.70
CA GLU A 49 -5.42 -4.40 -15.70
C GLU A 49 -6.92 -4.07 -15.85
N GLY A 50 -7.23 -2.79 -16.07
CA GLY A 50 -8.59 -2.27 -16.14
C GLY A 50 -9.26 -2.00 -14.79
N ARG A 51 -8.89 -2.69 -13.70
CA ARG A 51 -9.50 -2.48 -12.36
C ARG A 51 -8.94 -1.30 -11.58
N HIS A 52 -7.82 -0.72 -12.03
CA HIS A 52 -7.20 0.45 -11.40
C HIS A 52 -8.03 1.72 -11.52
N LYS A 53 -8.95 1.81 -12.51
CA LYS A 53 -9.66 3.04 -12.85
C LYS A 53 -10.41 3.65 -11.68
N THR A 54 -11.05 2.83 -10.85
CA THR A 54 -11.76 3.30 -9.64
C THR A 54 -10.83 4.05 -8.69
N TYR A 55 -9.67 3.45 -8.37
CA TYR A 55 -8.68 4.03 -7.48
C TYR A 55 -7.99 5.25 -8.10
N ALA A 56 -7.61 5.15 -9.38
CA ALA A 56 -6.96 6.23 -10.11
C ALA A 56 -7.84 7.48 -10.20
N ASN A 57 -9.16 7.32 -10.37
CA ASN A 57 -10.09 8.43 -10.38
C ASN A 57 -10.32 9.01 -8.98
N TYR A 58 -10.42 8.15 -7.95
CA TYR A 58 -10.64 8.59 -6.57
C TYR A 58 -9.47 9.44 -6.05
N PHE A 59 -8.23 8.97 -6.27
CA PHE A 59 -7.01 9.66 -5.82
C PHE A 59 -6.48 10.70 -6.81
N LYS A 60 -7.25 11.06 -7.84
CA LYS A 60 -6.82 12.05 -8.82
C LYS A 60 -6.81 13.44 -8.21
N THR A 61 -5.65 14.04 -8.04
CA THR A 61 -5.50 15.46 -7.68
C THR A 61 -5.64 16.35 -8.91
N HIS A 62 -6.21 17.56 -8.72
CA HIS A 62 -6.35 18.58 -9.77
C HIS A 62 -5.11 19.47 -9.84
#